data_AF-A0A1Y2IHL7-F1
#
_entry.id   AF-A0A1Y2IHL7-F1
#
_cell.length_a   1.000
_cell.length_b   1.000
_cell.length_c   1.000
_cell.angle_alpha   90.00
_cell.angle_beta   90.00
_cell.angle_gamma   90.00
#
_symmetry.space_group_name_H-M   'P 1'
#
loop_
_entity.id
_entity.type
_entity.pdbx_description
1 polymer ?
#
loop_
_entity_poly.entity_id
_entity_poly.type
_entity_poly.pdbx_seq_one_letter_code
_entity_poly.pdbx_strand_id
1 'polypeptide(L)'
;MNAGEFIALPGNQCFYFMRDCTYWSPLGGGVLVARNHNLAFRIQLPVVVRQSSVLQSMFATSTACYMDRNGLICSAVFLDEEPKAIRCLLQYLLHGDYQFAEDCHKPEEVYWRVLVGMKYGVQGLVDAMLPVVRQFLHDEHEDFATITDWLELPFDDPSVPISLLHIALLLQGQHPHLLPSALVYCGLLSPRDILRPVKLSTGTTLAIPQPWTERCLAMQTSLLQVTVRIITETFKSEPSAECTNPAGPRQCAAILSALCSQALQKLTSPSLPMMQPFRVWTQLMTSGECGLCAGCMFDVHVREGNVLAEEWEMLPCILDLETSPGWPTDGDAVNPCRRHCVQPSIEATCDLVSEHHSYERNWNLHVDLHANGVNVKSESVPDSGFVRA
;
A
#
# COMPACT_ATOMS: atom_id res chain seq x y z
N MET A 1 -40.34 17.11 17.65
CA MET A 1 -39.31 16.63 16.71
C MET A 1 -39.13 17.73 15.67
N ASN A 2 -37.93 18.32 15.57
CA ASN A 2 -37.64 19.25 14.47
C ASN A 2 -37.85 18.47 13.17
N ALA A 3 -38.61 19.02 12.22
CA ALA A 3 -38.78 18.39 10.91
C ALA A 3 -37.38 18.15 10.33
N GLY A 4 -36.95 16.88 10.30
CA GLY A 4 -35.64 16.51 9.80
C GLY A 4 -35.52 16.96 8.35
N GLU A 5 -34.32 17.36 7.94
CA GLU A 5 -34.08 17.67 6.55
C GLU A 5 -34.07 16.37 5.75
N PHE A 6 -34.72 16.40 4.60
CA PHE A 6 -34.90 15.23 3.77
C PHE A 6 -34.58 15.53 2.31
N ILE A 7 -34.18 14.48 1.61
CA ILE A 7 -33.98 14.47 0.16
C ILE A 7 -35.14 13.68 -0.43
N ALA A 8 -35.83 14.29 -1.39
CA ALA A 8 -36.88 13.62 -2.14
C ALA A 8 -36.23 12.67 -3.15
N LEU A 9 -36.64 11.41 -3.10
CA LEU A 9 -36.25 10.35 -4.03
C LEU A 9 -37.43 10.01 -4.96
N PRO A 10 -37.17 9.40 -6.13
CA PRO A 10 -38.24 8.89 -6.98
C PRO A 10 -39.20 7.97 -6.23
N GLY A 11 -40.50 8.04 -6.55
CA GLY A 11 -41.52 7.18 -5.94
C GLY A 11 -41.98 7.62 -4.54
N ASN A 12 -41.95 8.92 -4.24
CA ASN A 12 -42.38 9.50 -2.95
C ASN A 12 -41.59 8.97 -1.74
N GLN A 13 -40.36 8.51 -1.96
CA GLN A 13 -39.46 8.13 -0.88
C GLN A 13 -38.67 9.35 -0.38
N CYS A 14 -38.33 9.36 0.90
CA CYS A 14 -37.56 10.43 1.53
C CYS A 14 -36.34 9.85 2.24
N PHE A 15 -35.17 10.47 2.05
CA PHE A 15 -33.96 10.15 2.79
C PHE A 15 -33.65 11.25 3.80
N TYR A 16 -33.59 10.92 5.09
CA TYR A 16 -33.28 11.87 6.15
C TYR A 16 -31.78 11.94 6.41
N PHE A 17 -31.26 13.13 6.64
CA PHE A 17 -29.82 13.33 6.82
C PHE A 17 -29.51 14.43 7.85
N MET A 18 -28.26 14.41 8.30
CA MET A 18 -27.63 15.46 9.09
C MET A 18 -26.73 16.31 8.18
N ARG A 19 -26.72 17.61 8.42
CA ARG A 19 -25.83 18.53 7.72
C ARG A 19 -24.42 18.36 8.25
N ASP A 20 -23.45 18.25 7.36
CA ASP A 20 -22.06 18.48 7.73
C ASP A 20 -21.87 19.94 8.14
N CYS A 21 -21.26 20.21 9.30
CA CYS A 21 -21.11 21.58 9.79
C CYS A 21 -20.03 22.38 9.06
N THR A 22 -19.06 21.71 8.44
CA THR A 22 -17.94 22.33 7.74
C THR A 22 -18.30 22.66 6.31
N TYR A 23 -18.98 21.74 5.61
CA TYR A 23 -19.30 21.84 4.19
C TYR A 23 -20.81 21.95 3.96
N TRP A 24 -21.36 23.10 4.37
CA TRP A 24 -22.76 23.43 4.13
C TRP A 24 -22.94 24.86 3.63
N SER A 25 -22.67 25.06 2.33
CA SER A 25 -22.81 26.38 1.70
C SER A 25 -24.28 26.78 1.56
N PRO A 26 -24.74 27.92 2.12
CA PRO A 26 -26.11 28.42 1.93
C PRO A 26 -26.44 28.72 0.46
N LEU A 27 -25.41 29.00 -0.35
CA LEU A 27 -25.51 29.29 -1.79
C LEU A 27 -25.20 28.07 -2.65
N GLY A 28 -25.04 26.89 -2.06
CA GLY A 28 -24.72 25.67 -2.80
C GLY A 28 -25.91 25.21 -3.65
N GLY A 29 -25.64 24.86 -4.90
CA GLY A 29 -26.62 24.34 -5.86
C GLY A 29 -26.65 22.81 -5.96
N GLY A 30 -25.77 22.11 -5.22
CA GLY A 30 -25.69 20.65 -5.21
C GLY A 30 -25.53 20.10 -3.80
N VAL A 31 -26.02 18.88 -3.58
CA VAL A 31 -25.88 18.14 -2.32
C VAL A 31 -25.22 16.79 -2.60
N LEU A 32 -24.13 16.49 -1.88
CA LEU A 32 -23.55 15.15 -1.82
C LEU A 32 -24.04 14.46 -0.54
N VAL A 33 -24.34 13.17 -0.60
CA VAL A 33 -24.87 12.41 0.53
C VAL A 33 -24.01 11.18 0.76
N ALA A 34 -23.43 11.03 1.95
CA ALA A 34 -22.82 9.78 2.38
C ALA A 34 -23.93 8.78 2.70
N ARG A 35 -24.28 7.92 1.74
CA ARG A 35 -25.48 7.07 1.76
C ARG A 35 -25.63 6.28 3.06
N ASN A 36 -24.54 5.71 3.54
CA ASN A 36 -24.54 4.81 4.71
C ASN A 36 -24.37 5.54 6.05
N HIS A 37 -24.23 6.87 6.05
CA HIS A 37 -23.92 7.65 7.25
C HIS A 37 -24.96 8.72 7.57
N ASN A 38 -26.01 8.85 6.76
CA ASN A 38 -27.04 9.89 6.89
C ASN A 38 -26.42 11.29 7.06
N LEU A 39 -25.31 11.57 6.37
CA LEU A 39 -24.63 12.86 6.42
C LEU A 39 -24.58 13.45 5.01
N ALA A 40 -24.90 14.74 4.89
CA ALA A 40 -24.90 15.41 3.60
C ALA A 40 -24.09 16.71 3.62
N PHE A 41 -23.59 17.06 2.45
CA PHE A 41 -22.68 18.16 2.19
C PHE A 41 -23.31 19.05 1.12
N ARG A 42 -23.49 20.34 1.40
CA ARG A 42 -24.05 21.29 0.43
C ARG A 42 -22.92 22.11 -0.18
N ILE A 43 -22.77 21.99 -1.50
CA ILE A 43 -21.57 22.38 -2.23
C ILE A 43 -21.86 23.43 -3.30
N GLN A 44 -20.83 24.23 -3.62
CA GLN A 44 -20.88 25.15 -4.77
C GLN A 44 -20.73 24.35 -6.07
N LEU A 45 -21.86 23.88 -6.60
CA LEU A 45 -21.91 22.95 -7.72
C LEU A 45 -21.01 23.35 -8.92
N PRO A 46 -20.99 24.61 -9.41
CA PRO A 46 -20.16 24.98 -10.55
C PRO A 46 -18.65 24.81 -10.33
N VAL A 47 -18.18 24.89 -9.07
CA VAL A 47 -16.76 24.70 -8.72
C VAL A 47 -16.42 23.20 -8.76
N VAL A 48 -17.26 22.39 -8.15
CA VAL A 48 -17.08 20.93 -8.04
C VAL A 48 -17.13 20.26 -9.41
N VAL A 49 -18.15 20.53 -10.22
CA VAL A 49 -18.33 19.86 -11.53
C VAL A 49 -17.29 20.28 -12.56
N ARG A 50 -16.62 21.44 -12.38
CA ARG A 50 -15.53 21.88 -13.25
C ARG A 50 -14.27 21.02 -13.08
N GLN A 51 -14.09 20.46 -11.89
CA GLN A 51 -12.89 19.70 -11.53
C GLN A 51 -13.12 18.17 -11.51
N SER A 52 -14.36 17.73 -11.64
CA SER A 52 -14.73 16.32 -11.65
C SER A 52 -15.78 16.05 -12.73
N SER A 53 -15.36 15.42 -13.83
CA SER A 53 -16.26 15.00 -14.91
C SER A 53 -17.24 13.92 -14.44
N VAL A 54 -16.82 13.05 -13.51
CA VAL A 54 -17.68 12.03 -12.90
C VAL A 54 -18.81 12.68 -12.11
N LEU A 55 -18.50 13.60 -11.20
CA LEU A 55 -19.53 14.31 -10.44
C LEU A 55 -20.41 15.16 -11.33
N GLN A 56 -19.86 15.79 -12.38
CA GLN A 56 -20.65 16.49 -13.39
C GLN A 56 -21.72 15.57 -13.99
N SER A 57 -21.33 14.37 -14.43
CA SER A 57 -22.25 13.38 -14.97
C SER A 57 -23.28 12.93 -13.93
N MET A 58 -22.84 12.60 -12.71
CA MET A 58 -23.74 12.14 -11.64
C MET A 58 -24.81 13.19 -11.30
N PHE A 59 -24.43 14.47 -11.23
CA PHE A 59 -25.38 15.56 -11.00
C PHE A 59 -26.30 15.79 -12.20
N ALA A 60 -25.80 15.67 -13.43
CA ALA A 60 -26.61 15.84 -14.64
C ALA A 60 -27.69 14.74 -14.79
N THR A 61 -27.41 13.52 -14.31
CA THR A 61 -28.35 12.40 -14.37
C THR A 61 -29.16 12.18 -13.09
N SER A 62 -28.91 12.96 -12.04
CA SER A 62 -29.61 12.74 -10.76
C SER A 62 -31.07 13.18 -10.83
N THR A 63 -31.95 12.32 -10.33
CA THR A 63 -33.36 12.61 -10.11
C THR A 63 -33.67 12.99 -8.66
N ALA A 64 -32.71 12.84 -7.75
CA ALA A 64 -32.89 13.17 -6.34
C ALA A 64 -32.72 14.67 -6.11
N CYS A 65 -33.61 15.27 -5.31
CA CYS A 65 -33.56 16.70 -5.05
C CYS A 65 -33.74 17.03 -3.57
N TYR A 66 -33.06 18.09 -3.16
CA TYR A 66 -33.16 18.70 -1.84
C TYR A 66 -33.83 20.07 -2.00
N MET A 67 -34.88 20.33 -1.23
CA MET A 67 -35.50 21.66 -1.16
C MET A 67 -35.13 22.30 0.18
N ASP A 68 -34.45 23.43 0.13
CA ASP A 68 -34.09 24.16 1.35
C ASP A 68 -35.26 24.99 1.91
N ARG A 69 -35.03 25.62 3.07
CA ARG A 69 -36.05 26.43 3.76
C ARG A 69 -36.50 27.67 2.97
N ASN A 70 -35.70 28.10 1.99
CA ASN A 70 -36.01 29.23 1.13
C ASN A 70 -36.69 28.78 -0.18
N GLY A 71 -36.99 27.48 -0.31
CA GLY A 71 -37.58 26.91 -1.52
C GLY A 71 -36.58 26.67 -2.64
N LEU A 72 -35.27 26.80 -2.39
CA LEU A 72 -34.28 26.50 -3.42
C LEU A 72 -34.17 24.99 -3.60
N ILE A 73 -34.34 24.54 -4.85
CA ILE A 73 -34.19 23.13 -5.23
C ILE A 73 -32.75 22.90 -5.67
N CYS A 74 -32.08 21.96 -5.02
CA CYS A 74 -30.72 21.52 -5.34
C CYS A 74 -30.75 20.06 -5.80
N SER A 75 -29.92 19.71 -6.78
CA SER A 75 -29.71 18.31 -7.15
C SER A 75 -28.94 17.59 -6.04
N ALA A 76 -29.30 16.34 -5.75
CA ALA A 76 -28.63 15.53 -4.73
C ALA A 76 -27.99 14.29 -5.36
N VAL A 77 -26.77 13.94 -4.96
CA VAL A 77 -26.07 12.73 -5.41
C VAL A 77 -25.67 11.91 -4.19
N PHE A 78 -25.96 10.62 -4.23
CA PHE A 78 -25.61 9.68 -3.17
C PHE A 78 -24.28 9.00 -3.50
N LEU A 79 -23.35 9.11 -2.57
CA LEU A 79 -22.02 8.55 -2.61
C LEU A 79 -21.94 7.39 -1.61
N ASP A 80 -21.19 6.35 -1.93
CA ASP A 80 -21.00 5.17 -1.06
C ASP A 80 -19.84 5.36 -0.08
N GLU A 81 -19.11 6.46 -0.21
CA GLU A 81 -17.96 6.82 0.60
C GLU A 81 -18.37 7.27 2.00
N GLU A 82 -17.43 7.06 2.91
CA GLU A 82 -17.52 7.61 4.25
C GLU A 82 -17.37 9.14 4.26
N PRO A 83 -17.96 9.83 5.27
CA PRO A 83 -17.83 11.26 5.45
C PRO A 83 -16.40 11.80 5.40
N LYS A 84 -15.43 11.07 5.97
CA LYS A 84 -14.02 11.51 6.00
C LYS A 84 -13.46 11.63 4.57
N ALA A 85 -13.71 10.63 3.73
CA ALA A 85 -13.26 10.61 2.35
C ALA A 85 -13.92 11.71 1.49
N ILE A 86 -15.23 11.95 1.69
CA ILE A 86 -15.95 13.04 1.02
C ILE A 86 -15.41 14.41 1.45
N ARG A 87 -15.09 14.60 2.75
CA ARG A 87 -14.47 15.85 3.22
C ARG A 87 -13.10 16.08 2.59
N CYS A 88 -12.28 15.04 2.44
CA CYS A 88 -11.02 15.14 1.70
C CYS A 88 -11.29 15.57 0.25
N LEU A 89 -12.17 14.88 -0.46
CA LEU A 89 -12.53 15.25 -1.83
C LEU A 89 -12.98 16.72 -1.95
N LEU A 90 -13.85 17.18 -1.05
CA LEU A 90 -14.35 18.56 -1.04
C LEU A 90 -13.30 19.59 -0.67
N GLN A 91 -12.38 19.25 0.24
CA GLN A 91 -11.26 20.11 0.56
C GLN A 91 -10.42 20.39 -0.69
N TYR A 92 -10.13 19.36 -1.51
CA TYR A 92 -9.48 19.51 -2.82
C TYR A 92 -10.27 20.47 -3.71
N LEU A 93 -11.52 20.10 -3.98
CA LEU A 93 -12.31 20.71 -5.04
C LEU A 93 -12.63 22.18 -4.76
N LEU A 94 -12.76 22.57 -3.49
CA LEU A 94 -13.15 23.93 -3.13
C LEU A 94 -11.97 24.89 -2.98
N HIS A 95 -10.80 24.40 -2.57
CA HIS A 95 -9.65 25.27 -2.29
C HIS A 95 -8.59 25.22 -3.38
N GLY A 96 -8.53 24.15 -4.19
CA GLY A 96 -7.59 24.01 -5.29
C GLY A 96 -6.12 23.87 -4.89
N ASP A 97 -5.81 23.99 -3.59
CA ASP A 97 -4.48 23.83 -3.03
C ASP A 97 -4.56 22.91 -1.80
N TYR A 98 -3.56 22.04 -1.69
CA TYR A 98 -3.39 21.16 -0.55
C TYR A 98 -2.07 21.47 0.14
N GLN A 99 -2.21 22.19 1.25
CA GLN A 99 -1.22 22.12 2.31
C GLN A 99 -1.59 20.94 3.18
N PHE A 100 -1.00 19.79 2.85
CA PHE A 100 -1.00 18.65 3.77
C PHE A 100 -0.23 19.10 5.01
N ALA A 101 -0.85 18.99 6.19
CA ALA A 101 -0.08 19.09 7.41
C ALA A 101 1.01 18.01 7.37
N GLU A 102 2.23 18.32 7.81
CA GLU A 102 3.36 17.37 7.81
C GLU A 102 2.99 16.04 8.49
N ASP A 103 2.02 16.04 9.40
CA ASP A 103 1.56 14.87 10.15
C ASP A 103 0.49 14.02 9.43
N CYS A 104 -0.01 14.45 8.26
CA CYS A 104 -1.18 13.86 7.60
C CYS A 104 -0.85 12.85 6.48
N HIS A 105 0.33 12.26 6.55
CA HIS A 105 0.87 11.32 5.56
C HIS A 105 0.71 9.85 5.96
N LYS A 106 -0.18 9.50 6.90
CA LYS A 106 -0.42 8.08 7.22
C LYS A 106 -0.85 7.32 5.94
N PRO A 107 -0.30 6.13 5.65
CA PRO A 107 -0.62 5.37 4.43
C PRO A 107 -2.11 5.18 4.18
N GLU A 108 -2.90 4.95 5.23
CA GLU A 108 -4.35 4.85 5.14
C GLU A 108 -5.00 6.14 4.58
N GLU A 109 -4.55 7.32 5.02
CA GLU A 109 -5.11 8.59 4.54
C GLU A 109 -4.71 8.86 3.09
N VAL A 110 -3.50 8.49 2.72
CA VAL A 110 -3.02 8.56 1.33
C VAL A 110 -3.89 7.66 0.45
N TYR A 111 -4.17 6.43 0.88
CA TYR A 111 -5.05 5.51 0.18
C TYR A 111 -6.42 6.13 -0.10
N TRP A 112 -7.07 6.71 0.90
CA TRP A 112 -8.39 7.34 0.72
C TRP A 112 -8.39 8.47 -0.28
N ARG A 113 -7.36 9.32 -0.24
CA ARG A 113 -7.23 10.47 -1.15
C ARG A 113 -7.00 10.02 -2.59
N VAL A 114 -6.12 9.05 -2.80
CA VAL A 114 -5.90 8.44 -4.12
C VAL A 114 -7.18 7.77 -4.61
N LEU A 115 -7.85 6.97 -3.77
CA LEU A 115 -9.09 6.28 -4.13
C LEU A 115 -10.19 7.25 -4.58
N VAL A 116 -10.48 8.30 -3.80
CA VAL A 116 -11.53 9.26 -4.19
C VAL A 116 -11.12 10.11 -5.39
N GLY A 117 -9.84 10.46 -5.50
CA GLY A 117 -9.30 11.16 -6.67
C GLY A 117 -9.52 10.36 -7.95
N MET A 118 -9.14 9.07 -7.94
CA MET A 118 -9.33 8.16 -9.06
C MET A 118 -10.81 7.92 -9.35
N LYS A 119 -11.62 7.57 -8.34
CA LYS A 119 -13.04 7.24 -8.51
C LYS A 119 -13.87 8.40 -9.06
N TYR A 120 -13.57 9.63 -8.63
CA TYR A 120 -14.29 10.83 -9.05
C TYR A 120 -13.60 11.61 -10.17
N GLY A 121 -12.53 11.07 -10.78
CA GLY A 121 -11.84 11.69 -11.91
C GLY A 121 -11.22 13.05 -11.57
N VAL A 122 -10.69 13.20 -10.36
CA VAL A 122 -10.00 14.41 -9.87
C VAL A 122 -8.49 14.19 -9.97
N GLN A 123 -7.96 14.20 -11.19
CA GLN A 123 -6.56 13.84 -11.46
C GLN A 123 -5.57 14.70 -10.64
N GLY A 124 -5.82 16.00 -10.48
CA GLY A 124 -4.94 16.85 -9.70
C GLY A 124 -4.81 16.44 -8.22
N LEU A 125 -5.82 15.79 -7.63
CA LEU A 125 -5.72 15.21 -6.28
C LEU A 125 -4.78 13.99 -6.28
N VAL A 126 -4.85 13.16 -7.32
CA VAL A 126 -3.97 12.01 -7.49
C VAL A 126 -2.53 12.48 -7.70
N ASP A 127 -2.31 13.45 -8.57
CA ASP A 127 -1.00 14.04 -8.86
C ASP A 127 -0.38 14.68 -7.60
N ALA A 128 -1.19 15.38 -6.79
CA ALA A 128 -0.75 15.96 -5.52
C ALA A 128 -0.38 14.89 -4.48
N MET A 129 -0.90 13.67 -4.60
CA MET A 129 -0.58 12.55 -3.72
C MET A 129 0.60 11.72 -4.15
N LEU A 130 0.98 11.75 -5.43
CA LEU A 130 2.08 10.95 -5.94
C LEU A 130 3.42 11.19 -5.22
N PRO A 131 3.84 12.43 -4.90
CA PRO A 131 5.06 12.65 -4.12
C PRO A 131 5.02 12.00 -2.74
N VAL A 132 3.85 11.97 -2.09
CA VAL A 132 3.66 11.33 -0.79
C VAL A 132 3.67 9.81 -0.93
N VAL A 133 3.02 9.27 -1.97
CA VAL A 133 3.05 7.82 -2.26
C VAL A 133 4.50 7.35 -2.47
N ARG A 134 5.33 8.14 -3.15
CA ARG A 134 6.75 7.85 -3.38
C ARG A 134 7.61 7.86 -2.12
N GLN A 135 7.14 8.45 -1.02
CA GLN A 135 7.80 8.32 0.28
C GLN A 135 7.61 6.93 0.90
N PHE A 136 6.62 6.16 0.43
CA PHE A 136 6.34 4.81 0.90
C PHE A 136 6.64 3.73 -0.14
N LEU A 137 6.48 4.04 -1.41
CA LEU A 137 6.62 3.11 -2.53
C LEU A 137 7.73 3.61 -3.45
N HIS A 138 8.83 2.88 -3.44
CA HIS A 138 10.05 3.26 -4.14
C HIS A 138 10.15 2.52 -5.49
N ASP A 139 10.65 3.24 -6.48
CA ASP A 139 11.11 2.75 -7.79
C ASP A 139 12.61 2.46 -7.75
N GLU A 140 13.39 3.30 -7.06
CA GLU A 140 14.84 3.15 -6.95
C GLU A 140 15.29 2.47 -5.64
N HIS A 141 16.35 1.65 -5.73
CA HIS A 141 16.90 0.94 -4.58
C HIS A 141 17.48 1.89 -3.51
N GLU A 142 18.16 2.95 -3.93
CA GLU A 142 18.81 3.90 -2.99
C GLU A 142 17.78 4.57 -2.07
N ASP A 143 16.61 4.91 -2.60
CA ASP A 143 15.49 5.45 -1.85
C ASP A 143 14.92 4.43 -0.87
N PHE A 144 14.80 3.16 -1.28
CA PHE A 144 14.37 2.09 -0.38
C PHE A 144 15.34 1.90 0.79
N ALA A 145 16.65 1.82 0.51
CA ALA A 145 17.68 1.58 1.51
C ALA A 145 17.75 2.71 2.55
N THR A 146 17.74 3.97 2.08
CA THR A 146 17.76 5.14 2.97
C THR A 146 16.54 5.20 3.87
N ILE A 147 15.39 4.73 3.41
CA ILE A 147 14.14 4.79 4.16
C ILE A 147 13.98 3.63 5.12
N THR A 148 14.50 2.43 4.84
CA THR A 148 14.44 1.31 5.80
C THR A 148 15.05 1.62 7.16
N ASP A 149 15.92 2.63 7.24
CA ASP A 149 16.53 3.10 8.48
C ASP A 149 15.58 3.94 9.35
N TRP A 150 14.61 4.61 8.73
CA TRP A 150 13.68 5.55 9.39
C TRP A 150 12.25 5.07 9.42
N LEU A 151 11.82 4.31 8.39
CA LEU A 151 10.55 3.64 8.37
C LEU A 151 10.66 2.44 9.31
N GLU A 152 10.41 2.70 10.59
CA GLU A 152 9.72 1.76 11.47
C GLU A 152 8.35 1.48 10.84
N LEU A 153 8.33 0.83 9.68
CA LEU A 153 7.09 0.34 9.10
C LEU A 153 6.48 -0.55 10.19
N PRO A 154 5.30 -0.17 10.72
CA PRO A 154 4.67 -0.96 11.73
C PRO A 154 4.12 -2.19 11.01
N PHE A 155 4.97 -3.19 10.73
CA PHE A 155 4.52 -4.50 10.25
C PHE A 155 3.62 -5.19 11.28
N ASP A 156 3.65 -4.70 12.53
CA ASP A 156 2.66 -5.00 13.56
C ASP A 156 1.24 -4.58 13.16
N ASP A 157 1.10 -3.60 12.26
CA ASP A 157 -0.17 -3.18 11.67
C ASP A 157 -0.27 -3.60 10.18
N PRO A 158 -0.97 -4.71 9.88
CA PRO A 158 -1.15 -5.16 8.49
C PRO A 158 -1.95 -4.17 7.62
N SER A 159 -2.61 -3.17 8.22
CA SER A 159 -3.33 -2.13 7.47
C SER A 159 -2.40 -1.31 6.58
N VAL A 160 -1.13 -1.14 6.98
CA VAL A 160 -0.16 -0.31 6.23
C VAL A 160 0.24 -0.98 4.91
N PRO A 161 0.85 -2.18 4.88
CA PRO A 161 1.21 -2.82 3.61
C PRO A 161 0.00 -3.04 2.70
N ILE A 162 -1.16 -3.42 3.25
CA ILE A 162 -2.36 -3.64 2.46
C ILE A 162 -2.86 -2.32 1.82
N SER A 163 -2.83 -1.20 2.55
CA SER A 163 -3.18 0.11 1.99
C SER A 163 -2.22 0.50 0.87
N LEU A 164 -0.92 0.28 1.04
CA LEU A 164 0.11 0.55 0.02
C LEU A 164 -0.10 -0.29 -1.24
N LEU A 165 -0.42 -1.58 -1.10
CA LEU A 165 -0.77 -2.43 -2.24
C LEU A 165 -2.00 -1.90 -2.98
N HIS A 166 -3.06 -1.53 -2.26
CA HIS A 166 -4.25 -0.96 -2.89
C HIS A 166 -3.96 0.36 -3.63
N ILE A 167 -3.09 1.22 -3.08
CA ILE A 167 -2.61 2.42 -3.78
C ILE A 167 -1.90 2.03 -5.08
N ALA A 168 -0.95 1.10 -5.02
CA ALA A 168 -0.20 0.66 -6.20
C ALA A 168 -1.12 0.07 -7.28
N LEU A 169 -2.13 -0.71 -6.89
CA LEU A 169 -3.12 -1.27 -7.80
C LEU A 169 -4.01 -0.20 -8.45
N LEU A 170 -4.46 0.79 -7.68
CA LEU A 170 -5.21 1.94 -8.22
C LEU A 170 -4.37 2.71 -9.25
N LEU A 171 -3.08 2.87 -8.98
CA LEU A 171 -2.15 3.61 -9.82
C LEU A 171 -1.51 2.76 -10.92
N GLN A 172 -1.76 1.45 -10.99
CA GLN A 172 -1.04 0.53 -11.88
C GLN A 172 -1.10 0.96 -13.36
N GLY A 173 -2.18 1.61 -13.80
CA GLY A 173 -2.31 2.11 -15.17
C GLY A 173 -1.41 3.31 -15.50
N GLN A 174 -0.97 4.08 -14.50
CA GLN A 174 -0.19 5.32 -14.65
C GLN A 174 1.23 5.17 -14.08
N HIS A 175 1.39 4.39 -12.99
CA HIS A 175 2.62 4.19 -12.24
C HIS A 175 2.83 2.70 -11.89
N PRO A 176 2.99 1.83 -12.90
CA PRO A 176 3.11 0.40 -12.67
C PRO A 176 4.39 -0.01 -11.90
N HIS A 177 5.42 0.83 -11.91
CA HIS A 177 6.66 0.65 -11.14
C HIS A 177 6.48 0.71 -9.62
N LEU A 178 5.33 1.16 -9.10
CA LEU A 178 5.09 1.18 -7.65
C LEU A 178 4.65 -0.19 -7.10
N LEU A 179 4.22 -1.10 -7.98
CA LEU A 179 3.67 -2.38 -7.57
C LEU A 179 4.69 -3.35 -6.96
N PRO A 180 5.93 -3.49 -7.50
CA PRO A 180 6.92 -4.39 -6.91
C PRO A 180 7.22 -4.10 -5.43
N SER A 181 7.48 -2.84 -5.08
CA SER A 181 7.75 -2.44 -3.69
C SER A 181 6.55 -2.67 -2.77
N ALA A 182 5.34 -2.35 -3.24
CA ALA A 182 4.13 -2.63 -2.49
C ALA A 182 3.92 -4.13 -2.22
N LEU A 183 4.22 -4.99 -3.21
CA LEU A 183 4.15 -6.43 -3.05
C LEU A 183 5.20 -6.92 -2.07
N VAL A 184 6.46 -6.46 -2.15
CA VAL A 184 7.49 -6.80 -1.17
C VAL A 184 6.95 -6.60 0.25
N TYR A 185 6.37 -5.43 0.57
CA TYR A 185 5.79 -5.19 1.89
C TYR A 185 4.68 -6.17 2.27
N CYS A 186 3.78 -6.51 1.35
CA CYS A 186 2.74 -7.51 1.61
C CYS A 186 3.30 -8.93 1.80
N GLY A 187 4.41 -9.29 1.15
CA GLY A 187 5.07 -10.59 1.38
C GLY A 187 5.71 -10.73 2.74
N LEU A 188 5.96 -9.61 3.42
CA LEU A 188 6.54 -9.61 4.76
C LEU A 188 5.50 -9.88 5.84
N LEU A 189 4.22 -9.79 5.50
CA LEU A 189 3.12 -10.12 6.39
C LEU A 189 3.09 -11.62 6.70
N SER A 190 2.53 -11.98 7.85
CA SER A 190 2.28 -13.39 8.13
C SER A 190 1.23 -13.94 7.14
N PRO A 191 1.25 -15.25 6.81
CA PRO A 191 0.21 -15.85 5.97
C PRO A 191 -1.21 -15.59 6.50
N ARG A 192 -1.37 -15.49 7.83
CA ARG A 192 -2.64 -15.16 8.47
C ARG A 192 -3.10 -13.74 8.12
N ASP A 193 -2.19 -12.78 8.12
CA ASP A 193 -2.51 -11.38 7.84
C ASP A 193 -2.75 -11.13 6.36
N ILE A 194 -2.05 -11.86 5.48
CA ILE A 194 -2.31 -11.85 4.03
C ILE A 194 -3.75 -12.30 3.71
N LEU A 195 -4.24 -13.32 4.41
CA LEU A 195 -5.57 -13.90 4.18
C LEU A 195 -6.71 -13.13 4.87
N ARG A 196 -6.38 -12.27 5.85
CA ARG A 196 -7.39 -11.62 6.68
C ARG A 196 -7.68 -10.20 6.19
N PRO A 197 -8.96 -9.84 5.98
CA PRO A 197 -9.31 -8.45 5.74
C PRO A 197 -8.97 -7.56 6.94
N VAL A 198 -8.38 -6.41 6.67
CA VAL A 198 -8.02 -5.38 7.65
C VAL A 198 -9.07 -4.28 7.66
N LYS A 199 -9.46 -3.84 8.86
CA LYS A 199 -10.39 -2.74 9.04
C LYS A 199 -9.60 -1.46 9.26
N LEU A 200 -9.79 -0.50 8.37
CA LEU A 200 -9.17 0.82 8.44
C LEU A 200 -9.79 1.69 9.53
N SER A 201 -9.14 2.79 9.90
CA SER A 201 -9.65 3.75 10.90
C SER A 201 -11.00 4.37 10.52
N THR A 202 -11.29 4.41 9.23
CA THR A 202 -12.58 4.81 8.64
C THR A 202 -13.68 3.79 8.93
N GLY A 203 -13.31 2.51 8.98
CA GLY A 203 -14.22 1.40 9.21
C GLY A 203 -14.46 0.57 7.96
N THR A 204 -14.00 1.06 6.81
CA THR A 204 -13.86 0.25 5.60
C THR A 204 -12.92 -0.91 5.82
N THR A 205 -13.28 -2.04 5.24
CA THR A 205 -12.46 -3.25 5.25
C THR A 205 -11.71 -3.38 3.92
N LEU A 206 -10.39 -3.51 3.97
CA LEU A 206 -9.55 -3.87 2.83
C LEU A 206 -9.13 -5.33 2.92
N ALA A 207 -9.09 -6.01 1.79
CA ALA A 207 -8.49 -7.33 1.65
C ALA A 207 -7.53 -7.31 0.46
N ILE A 208 -6.48 -8.12 0.50
CA ILE A 208 -5.63 -8.33 -0.66
C ILE A 208 -6.49 -9.02 -1.74
N PRO A 209 -6.59 -8.50 -2.97
CA PRO A 209 -7.38 -9.14 -4.00
C PRO A 209 -6.79 -10.51 -4.35
N GLN A 210 -7.65 -11.51 -4.62
CA GLN A 210 -7.28 -12.92 -4.79
C GLN A 210 -6.01 -13.19 -5.64
N PRO A 211 -5.85 -12.64 -6.86
CA PRO A 211 -4.65 -12.93 -7.67
C PRO A 211 -3.36 -12.45 -6.99
N TRP A 212 -3.44 -11.42 -6.14
CA TRP A 212 -2.30 -10.90 -5.39
C TRP A 212 -2.07 -11.66 -4.09
N THR A 213 -3.10 -12.24 -3.49
CA THR A 213 -2.98 -13.08 -2.29
C THR A 213 -2.10 -14.30 -2.57
N GLU A 214 -2.37 -15.01 -3.67
CA GLU A 214 -1.60 -16.18 -4.09
C GLU A 214 -0.14 -15.80 -4.38
N ARG A 215 0.07 -14.67 -5.06
CA ARG A 215 1.40 -14.13 -5.34
C ARG A 215 2.15 -13.75 -4.07
N CYS A 216 1.51 -13.07 -3.11
CA CYS A 216 2.16 -12.69 -1.85
C CYS A 216 2.63 -13.92 -1.06
N LEU A 217 1.82 -14.98 -1.02
CA LEU A 217 2.18 -16.24 -0.36
C LEU A 217 3.33 -16.96 -1.09
N ALA A 218 3.27 -17.06 -2.42
CA ALA A 218 4.33 -17.69 -3.21
C ALA A 218 5.66 -16.94 -3.07
N MET A 219 5.60 -15.61 -3.09
CA MET A 219 6.74 -14.70 -3.02
C MET A 219 7.51 -14.81 -1.71
N GLN A 220 6.92 -15.23 -0.59
CA GLN A 220 7.65 -15.35 0.69
C GLN A 220 8.88 -16.25 0.58
N THR A 221 8.76 -17.33 -0.19
CA THR A 221 9.89 -18.25 -0.45
C THR A 221 10.96 -17.56 -1.30
N SER A 222 10.55 -16.82 -2.33
CA SER A 222 11.46 -16.10 -3.20
C SER A 222 12.19 -14.97 -2.47
N LEU A 223 11.50 -14.20 -1.63
CA LEU A 223 12.11 -13.15 -0.81
C LEU A 223 13.09 -13.73 0.22
N LEU A 224 12.81 -14.92 0.76
CA LEU A 224 13.77 -15.61 1.62
C LEU A 224 15.04 -16.01 0.85
N GLN A 225 14.89 -16.53 -0.38
CA GLN A 225 16.04 -16.86 -1.24
C GLN A 225 16.88 -15.63 -1.58
N VAL A 226 16.22 -14.52 -1.93
CA VAL A 226 16.85 -13.20 -2.15
C VAL A 226 17.61 -12.77 -0.91
N THR A 227 16.98 -12.85 0.27
CA THR A 227 17.62 -12.51 1.56
C THR A 227 18.86 -13.35 1.82
N VAL A 228 18.79 -14.67 1.61
CA VAL A 228 19.93 -15.58 1.76
C VAL A 228 21.06 -15.19 0.82
N ARG A 229 20.75 -14.92 -0.46
CA ARG A 229 21.75 -14.50 -1.45
C ARG A 229 22.43 -13.20 -1.05
N ILE A 230 21.66 -12.18 -0.68
CA ILE A 230 22.17 -10.88 -0.21
C ILE A 230 23.17 -11.09 0.94
N ILE A 231 22.80 -11.87 1.95
CA ILE A 231 23.68 -12.18 3.10
C ILE A 231 24.95 -12.89 2.64
N THR A 232 24.83 -13.94 1.83
CA THR A 232 25.98 -14.77 1.43
C THR A 232 26.98 -14.01 0.56
N GLU A 233 26.51 -13.15 -0.35
CA GLU A 233 27.36 -12.35 -1.21
C GLU A 233 27.98 -11.16 -0.46
N THR A 234 27.21 -10.51 0.41
CA THR A 234 27.71 -9.41 1.26
C THR A 234 28.86 -9.89 2.16
N PHE A 235 28.67 -11.02 2.84
CA PHE A 235 29.64 -11.57 3.80
C PHE A 235 30.52 -12.68 3.22
N LYS A 236 30.74 -12.69 1.89
CA LYS A 236 31.64 -13.64 1.23
C LYS A 236 33.01 -13.62 1.90
N SER A 237 33.58 -14.80 2.20
CA SER A 237 34.79 -14.94 3.03
C SER A 237 36.09 -14.44 2.39
N GLU A 238 36.02 -13.88 1.19
CA GLU A 238 37.16 -13.28 0.48
C GLU A 238 37.52 -11.93 1.11
N PRO A 239 38.70 -11.79 1.75
CA PRO A 239 39.13 -10.51 2.32
C PRO A 239 39.48 -9.52 1.20
N SER A 240 39.46 -8.24 1.52
CA SER A 240 39.89 -7.18 0.59
C SER A 240 41.34 -7.37 0.14
N ALA A 241 41.63 -6.97 -1.10
CA ALA A 241 43.01 -6.87 -1.60
C ALA A 241 43.84 -5.88 -0.76
N GLU A 242 43.19 -4.92 -0.12
CA GLU A 242 43.80 -3.90 0.75
C GLU A 242 43.69 -4.26 2.24
N CYS A 243 43.60 -5.55 2.58
CA CYS A 243 43.45 -5.99 3.96
C CYS A 243 44.68 -5.63 4.81
N THR A 244 44.47 -4.76 5.82
CA THR A 244 45.50 -4.28 6.76
C THR A 244 45.39 -4.91 8.15
N ASN A 245 44.62 -5.99 8.31
CA ASN A 245 44.45 -6.65 9.61
C ASN A 245 45.82 -7.16 10.12
N PRO A 246 46.26 -6.81 11.34
CA PRO A 246 47.57 -7.21 11.87
C PRO A 246 47.70 -8.73 12.06
N ALA A 247 46.58 -9.45 12.24
CA ALA A 247 46.55 -10.92 12.30
C ALA A 247 46.53 -11.58 10.90
N GLY A 248 46.57 -10.77 9.84
CA GLY A 248 46.59 -11.19 8.44
C GLY A 248 45.20 -11.38 7.80
N PRO A 249 45.13 -11.54 6.46
CA PRO A 249 43.87 -11.63 5.72
C PRO A 249 42.97 -12.81 6.12
N ARG A 250 43.56 -13.91 6.63
CA ARG A 250 42.84 -15.07 7.13
C ARG A 250 41.94 -14.74 8.32
N GLN A 251 42.33 -13.77 9.16
CA GLN A 251 41.51 -13.34 10.28
C GLN A 251 40.23 -12.65 9.80
N CYS A 252 40.33 -11.71 8.85
CA CYS A 252 39.15 -11.08 8.26
C CYS A 252 38.26 -12.10 7.53
N ALA A 253 38.83 -13.05 6.80
CA ALA A 253 38.08 -14.11 6.14
C ALA A 253 37.26 -14.96 7.14
N ALA A 254 37.86 -15.32 8.28
CA ALA A 254 37.18 -16.05 9.35
C ALA A 254 36.05 -15.22 9.99
N ILE A 255 36.29 -13.92 10.21
CA ILE A 255 35.27 -13.00 10.74
C ILE A 255 34.10 -12.87 9.75
N LEU A 256 34.35 -12.67 8.46
CA LEU A 256 33.31 -12.61 7.43
C LEU A 256 32.46 -13.88 7.39
N SER A 257 33.10 -15.05 7.46
CA SER A 257 32.39 -16.33 7.53
C SER A 257 31.54 -16.47 8.78
N ALA A 258 32.01 -15.95 9.92
CA ALA A 258 31.27 -15.95 11.18
C ALA A 258 30.06 -15.00 11.11
N LEU A 259 30.24 -13.81 10.54
CA LEU A 259 29.17 -12.82 10.31
C LEU A 259 28.09 -13.38 9.38
N CYS A 260 28.49 -14.02 8.28
CA CYS A 260 27.56 -14.72 7.38
C CYS A 260 26.74 -15.78 8.13
N SER A 261 27.41 -16.63 8.90
CA SER A 261 26.75 -17.68 9.69
C SER A 261 25.79 -17.09 10.73
N GLN A 262 26.19 -16.00 11.39
CA GLN A 262 25.35 -15.31 12.38
C GLN A 262 24.13 -14.66 11.72
N ALA A 263 24.29 -14.02 10.57
CA ALA A 263 23.20 -13.41 9.81
C ALA A 263 22.18 -14.47 9.35
N LEU A 264 22.66 -15.60 8.80
CA LEU A 264 21.82 -16.73 8.41
C LEU A 264 21.12 -17.36 9.62
N GLN A 265 21.80 -17.49 10.77
CA GLN A 265 21.18 -17.99 11.99
C GLN A 265 20.05 -17.06 12.48
N LYS A 266 20.17 -15.75 12.30
CA LYS A 266 19.09 -14.81 12.67
C LYS A 266 17.83 -15.02 11.82
N LEU A 267 17.94 -15.50 10.57
CA LEU A 267 16.79 -15.82 9.72
C LEU A 267 15.93 -16.97 10.27
N THR A 268 16.49 -17.83 11.11
CA THR A 268 15.72 -18.94 11.72
C THR A 268 14.99 -18.52 13.00
N SER A 269 15.20 -17.27 13.47
CA SER A 269 14.57 -16.77 14.68
C SER A 269 13.09 -16.42 14.44
N PRO A 270 12.14 -16.98 15.22
CA PRO A 270 10.72 -16.71 15.08
C PRO A 270 10.32 -15.29 15.54
N SER A 271 11.22 -14.60 16.25
CA SER A 271 10.95 -13.31 16.89
C SER A 271 11.24 -12.09 16.02
N LEU A 272 11.78 -12.27 14.82
CA LEU A 272 12.18 -11.15 14.00
C LEU A 272 11.19 -10.94 12.86
N PRO A 273 10.67 -9.72 12.65
CA PRO A 273 10.12 -9.29 11.36
C PRO A 273 11.23 -9.18 10.28
N MET A 274 12.26 -10.03 10.33
CA MET A 274 13.51 -9.96 9.56
C MET A 274 13.42 -10.39 8.11
N MET A 275 12.22 -10.58 7.56
CA MET A 275 12.08 -10.71 6.12
C MET A 275 12.11 -9.34 5.45
N GLN A 276 12.96 -8.39 5.86
CA GLN A 276 13.25 -7.25 4.99
C GLN A 276 14.49 -7.62 4.15
N PRO A 277 14.33 -8.28 2.98
CA PRO A 277 15.46 -8.69 2.15
C PRO A 277 16.41 -7.54 1.89
N PHE A 278 15.84 -6.35 1.65
CA PHE A 278 16.55 -5.15 1.24
C PHE A 278 16.96 -4.24 2.41
N ARG A 279 17.03 -4.77 3.64
CA ARG A 279 17.61 -4.04 4.76
C ARG A 279 19.14 -3.97 4.61
N VAL A 280 19.73 -2.89 5.11
CA VAL A 280 21.19 -2.77 5.29
C VAL A 280 21.65 -3.74 6.40
N TRP A 281 22.11 -4.94 6.03
CA TRP A 281 22.61 -5.98 6.92
C TRP A 281 23.88 -5.56 7.66
N THR A 282 24.69 -4.68 7.08
CA THR A 282 25.88 -4.14 7.74
C THR A 282 25.56 -3.35 9.01
N GLN A 283 24.34 -2.81 9.15
CA GLN A 283 23.90 -2.18 10.41
C GLN A 283 23.74 -3.16 11.56
N LEU A 284 23.54 -4.46 11.28
CA LEU A 284 23.55 -5.46 12.35
C LEU A 284 24.93 -5.63 12.98
N MET A 285 25.97 -5.05 12.37
CA MET A 285 27.34 -5.04 12.87
C MET A 285 27.70 -3.79 13.68
N THR A 286 26.90 -2.70 13.64
CA THR A 286 27.29 -1.40 14.24
C THR A 286 27.21 -1.38 15.77
N SER A 287 26.75 -2.44 16.42
CA SER A 287 26.75 -2.55 17.88
C SER A 287 28.10 -2.93 18.50
N GLY A 288 29.17 -3.10 17.71
CA GLY A 288 30.52 -3.30 18.24
C GLY A 288 31.63 -3.34 17.19
N GLU A 289 32.89 -3.33 17.63
CA GLU A 289 34.04 -3.59 16.77
C GLU A 289 33.98 -5.05 16.29
N CYS A 290 33.49 -5.28 15.07
CA CYS A 290 33.40 -6.61 14.47
C CYS A 290 34.78 -7.26 14.19
N GLY A 291 35.87 -6.53 14.42
CA GLY A 291 37.25 -6.99 14.22
C GLY A 291 37.72 -7.01 12.76
N LEU A 292 36.89 -6.56 11.82
CA LEU A 292 37.31 -6.32 10.43
C LEU A 292 38.25 -5.13 10.34
N CYS A 293 39.26 -5.21 9.48
CA CYS A 293 40.03 -4.02 9.11
C CYS A 293 39.20 -3.10 8.20
N ALA A 294 39.59 -1.83 8.09
CA ALA A 294 38.87 -0.81 7.32
C ALA A 294 38.66 -1.20 5.85
N GLY A 295 39.67 -1.76 5.17
CA GLY A 295 39.56 -2.19 3.77
C GLY A 295 38.53 -3.31 3.57
N CYS A 296 38.51 -4.31 4.46
CA CYS A 296 37.49 -5.37 4.40
C CYS A 296 36.09 -4.85 4.72
N MET A 297 35.95 -3.88 5.65
CA MET A 297 34.64 -3.28 5.95
C MET A 297 34.12 -2.48 4.76
N PHE A 298 34.98 -1.70 4.10
CA PHE A 298 34.63 -0.97 2.88
C PHE A 298 34.14 -1.91 1.78
N ASP A 299 34.89 -2.98 1.49
CA ASP A 299 34.49 -3.97 0.47
C ASP A 299 33.15 -4.65 0.79
N VAL A 300 32.84 -4.88 2.08
CA VAL A 300 31.54 -5.42 2.51
C VAL A 300 30.41 -4.45 2.18
N HIS A 301 30.56 -3.15 2.46
CA HIS A 301 29.55 -2.14 2.10
C HIS A 301 29.36 -2.04 0.58
N VAL A 302 30.45 -2.11 -0.20
CA VAL A 302 30.36 -2.11 -1.66
C VAL A 302 29.63 -3.36 -2.17
N ARG A 303 29.94 -4.55 -1.63
CA ARG A 303 29.26 -5.80 -2.00
C ARG A 303 27.77 -5.75 -1.64
N GLU A 304 27.44 -5.25 -0.46
CA GLU A 304 26.05 -5.07 -0.02
C GLU A 304 25.28 -4.15 -0.97
N GLY A 305 25.81 -2.95 -1.25
CA GLY A 305 25.17 -2.01 -2.17
C GLY A 305 24.95 -2.61 -3.57
N ASN A 306 25.97 -3.29 -4.11
CA ASN A 306 25.87 -3.92 -5.43
C ASN A 306 24.84 -5.05 -5.48
N VAL A 307 24.86 -5.96 -4.50
CA VAL A 307 23.93 -7.11 -4.51
C VAL A 307 22.50 -6.68 -4.22
N LEU A 308 22.31 -5.68 -3.36
CA LEU A 308 20.98 -5.12 -3.10
C LEU A 308 20.40 -4.45 -4.35
N ALA A 309 21.19 -3.65 -5.07
CA ALA A 309 20.77 -3.03 -6.33
C ALA A 309 20.43 -4.10 -7.39
N GLU A 310 21.28 -5.12 -7.55
CA GLU A 310 21.03 -6.22 -8.49
C GLU A 310 19.71 -6.95 -8.16
N GLU A 311 19.50 -7.35 -6.91
CA GLU A 311 18.28 -8.03 -6.48
C GLU A 311 17.04 -7.14 -6.58
N TRP A 312 17.19 -5.83 -6.34
CA TRP A 312 16.11 -4.87 -6.50
C TRP A 312 15.67 -4.77 -7.96
N GLU A 313 16.61 -4.61 -8.89
CA GLU A 313 16.31 -4.58 -10.33
C GLU A 313 15.62 -5.86 -10.80
N MET A 314 15.94 -7.01 -10.20
CA MET A 314 15.33 -8.30 -10.50
C MET A 314 13.95 -8.51 -9.88
N LEU A 315 13.47 -7.61 -9.00
CA LEU A 315 12.19 -7.78 -8.30
C LEU A 315 11.03 -8.13 -9.23
N PRO A 316 10.75 -7.41 -10.34
CA PRO A 316 9.64 -7.78 -11.21
C PRO A 316 9.68 -9.24 -11.67
N CYS A 317 10.87 -9.79 -11.93
CA CYS A 317 11.03 -11.20 -12.30
C CYS A 317 10.83 -12.14 -11.11
N ILE A 318 11.37 -11.80 -9.94
CA ILE A 318 11.15 -12.54 -8.69
C ILE A 318 9.65 -12.61 -8.35
N LEU A 319 8.92 -11.55 -8.70
CA LEU A 319 7.50 -11.34 -8.39
C LEU A 319 6.54 -11.81 -9.49
N ASP A 320 7.05 -12.37 -10.59
CA ASP A 320 6.25 -12.75 -11.77
C ASP A 320 5.33 -11.59 -12.24
N LEU A 321 5.94 -10.42 -12.38
CA LEU A 321 5.31 -9.21 -12.89
C LEU A 321 5.78 -8.95 -14.31
N GLU A 322 4.85 -8.53 -15.17
CA GLU A 322 5.21 -7.96 -16.46
C GLU A 322 6.04 -6.70 -16.22
N THR A 323 7.27 -6.67 -16.77
CA THR A 323 8.17 -5.54 -16.64
C THR A 323 7.49 -4.30 -17.21
N SER A 324 7.24 -3.35 -16.32
CA SER A 324 6.50 -2.16 -16.66
C SER A 324 7.42 -1.02 -17.07
N PRO A 325 6.98 -0.11 -17.96
CA PRO A 325 7.77 1.05 -18.33
C PRO A 325 8.13 1.89 -17.10
N GLY A 326 9.42 2.20 -16.93
CA GLY A 326 9.93 3.02 -15.82
C GLY A 326 10.46 2.24 -14.62
N TRP A 327 10.48 0.91 -14.64
CA TRP A 327 11.33 0.15 -13.71
C TRP A 327 12.81 0.28 -14.12
N PRO A 328 13.76 0.42 -13.18
CA PRO A 328 15.18 0.46 -13.52
C PRO A 328 15.59 -0.80 -14.29
N THR A 329 15.94 -0.64 -15.56
CA THR A 329 16.54 -1.70 -16.36
C THR A 329 17.75 -1.13 -17.06
N ASP A 330 18.89 -1.78 -16.92
CA ASP A 330 20.14 -1.45 -17.61
C ASP A 330 19.99 -1.59 -19.14
N GLY A 331 19.53 -0.53 -19.81
CA GLY A 331 19.63 -0.33 -21.26
C GLY A 331 18.53 -0.97 -22.14
N ASP A 332 18.59 -0.64 -23.44
CA ASP A 332 17.62 -0.97 -24.52
C ASP A 332 17.43 -2.47 -24.84
N ALA A 333 17.82 -3.41 -23.97
CA ALA A 333 17.97 -4.82 -24.31
C ALA A 333 17.13 -5.76 -23.43
N VAL A 334 16.18 -6.44 -24.09
CA VAL A 334 15.72 -7.82 -23.82
C VAL A 334 15.41 -8.11 -22.35
N ASN A 335 14.10 -8.06 -22.04
CA ASN A 335 13.46 -8.49 -20.78
C ASN A 335 14.40 -9.34 -19.88
N PRO A 336 14.95 -8.78 -18.78
CA PRO A 336 15.92 -9.46 -17.92
C PRO A 336 15.38 -10.80 -17.38
N CYS A 337 14.07 -10.98 -17.35
CA CYS A 337 13.46 -12.27 -17.03
C CYS A 337 13.89 -13.40 -17.98
N ARG A 338 14.30 -13.13 -19.23
CA ARG A 338 14.81 -14.18 -20.13
C ARG A 338 16.11 -14.81 -19.66
N ARG A 339 16.92 -14.14 -18.83
CA ARG A 339 18.12 -14.75 -18.22
C ARG A 339 17.75 -15.73 -17.09
N HIS A 340 16.55 -15.60 -16.51
CA HIS A 340 16.17 -16.28 -15.28
C HIS A 340 14.80 -16.99 -15.34
N CYS A 341 14.19 -17.12 -16.52
CA CYS A 341 13.27 -18.21 -16.78
C CYS A 341 14.06 -19.51 -16.58
N VAL A 342 14.15 -19.97 -15.33
CA VAL A 342 14.21 -21.38 -15.00
C VAL A 342 13.17 -21.99 -15.91
N GLN A 343 13.60 -22.73 -16.94
CA GLN A 343 12.67 -23.50 -17.75
C GLN A 343 11.78 -24.23 -16.76
N PRO A 344 10.45 -24.05 -16.81
CA PRO A 344 9.59 -24.83 -15.93
C PRO A 344 9.97 -26.28 -16.17
N SER A 345 10.42 -26.98 -15.13
CA SER A 345 10.80 -28.40 -15.19
C SER A 345 9.59 -29.32 -15.37
N ILE A 346 8.53 -28.82 -16.00
CA ILE A 346 7.31 -29.52 -16.32
C ILE A 346 7.02 -29.24 -17.80
N GLU A 347 7.62 -30.05 -18.65
CA GLU A 347 7.11 -30.34 -19.99
C GLU A 347 5.71 -30.95 -19.85
N ALA A 348 4.68 -30.14 -19.64
CA ALA A 348 3.27 -30.41 -19.96
C ALA A 348 2.39 -29.28 -19.42
N THR A 349 2.15 -28.23 -20.21
CA THR A 349 0.90 -27.42 -20.30
C THR A 349 1.16 -26.00 -20.82
N CYS A 350 1.84 -25.84 -21.96
CA CYS A 350 2.00 -24.53 -22.60
C CYS A 350 1.44 -24.48 -24.03
N ASP A 351 0.31 -25.16 -24.28
CA ASP A 351 -0.43 -25.12 -25.56
C ASP A 351 -1.84 -24.52 -25.43
N LEU A 352 -2.19 -23.82 -24.33
CA LEU A 352 -3.54 -23.30 -24.12
C LEU A 352 -3.59 -21.87 -23.56
N VAL A 353 -2.79 -20.94 -24.09
CA VAL A 353 -3.10 -19.51 -23.92
C VAL A 353 -2.70 -18.72 -25.17
N SER A 354 -3.35 -19.01 -26.29
CA SER A 354 -3.33 -18.11 -27.44
C SER A 354 -4.70 -18.08 -28.09
N GLU A 355 -5.70 -17.55 -27.39
CA GLU A 355 -6.92 -17.09 -28.05
C GLU A 355 -7.62 -15.99 -27.21
N HIS A 356 -7.66 -14.80 -27.82
CA HIS A 356 -8.51 -13.64 -27.55
C HIS A 356 -9.37 -13.59 -26.29
N HIS A 357 -9.12 -12.59 -25.42
CA HIS A 357 -10.19 -11.88 -24.71
C HIS A 357 -9.86 -10.38 -24.52
N SER A 358 -10.58 -9.54 -25.25
CA SER A 358 -10.76 -8.12 -24.94
C SER A 358 -11.67 -8.01 -23.72
N TYR A 359 -11.10 -7.85 -22.52
CA TYR A 359 -11.87 -7.52 -21.33
C TYR A 359 -12.04 -6.00 -21.22
N GLU A 360 -13.27 -5.52 -21.43
CA GLU A 360 -13.71 -4.24 -20.90
C GLU A 360 -13.59 -4.30 -19.37
N ARG A 361 -12.75 -3.42 -18.79
CA ARG A 361 -12.52 -3.33 -17.35
C ARG A 361 -13.73 -2.71 -16.67
N ASN A 362 -14.64 -3.55 -16.19
CA ASN A 362 -15.72 -3.14 -15.29
C ASN A 362 -15.27 -3.44 -13.83
N TRP A 363 -14.65 -2.46 -13.18
CA TRP A 363 -14.28 -2.54 -11.76
C TRP A 363 -15.51 -2.29 -10.87
N ASN A 364 -16.43 -3.25 -10.81
CA ASN A 364 -17.43 -3.28 -9.75
C ASN A 364 -16.82 -3.98 -8.53
N LEU A 365 -16.13 -3.20 -7.69
CA LEU A 365 -15.71 -3.62 -6.37
C LEU A 365 -16.98 -3.70 -5.48
N HIS A 366 -17.61 -4.88 -5.44
CA HIS A 366 -18.70 -5.14 -4.50
C HIS A 366 -18.11 -5.32 -3.10
N VAL A 367 -18.28 -4.32 -2.25
CA VAL A 367 -18.07 -4.45 -0.80
C VAL A 367 -19.31 -5.15 -0.24
N ASP A 368 -19.17 -6.43 0.13
CA ASP A 368 -20.23 -7.17 0.81
C ASP A 368 -20.40 -6.66 2.24
N LEU A 369 -21.51 -5.94 2.48
CA LEU A 369 -21.94 -5.48 3.80
C LEU A 369 -23.21 -6.23 4.22
N HIS A 370 -23.11 -7.54 4.46
CA HIS A 370 -24.15 -8.28 5.20
C HIS A 370 -23.53 -9.33 6.13
N ALA A 371 -23.19 -8.92 7.35
CA ALA A 371 -23.00 -9.85 8.47
C ALA A 371 -24.35 -10.03 9.17
N ASN A 372 -25.06 -11.12 8.86
CA ASN A 372 -26.23 -11.54 9.62
C ASN A 372 -25.79 -12.09 10.98
N GLY A 373 -26.37 -11.52 12.04
CA GLY A 373 -26.07 -11.84 13.42
C GLY A 373 -26.51 -13.25 13.82
N VAL A 374 -25.65 -13.92 14.57
CA VAL A 374 -26.04 -15.00 15.48
C VAL A 374 -25.73 -14.52 16.89
N ASN A 375 -26.82 -14.37 17.64
CA ASN A 375 -26.84 -13.89 19.01
C ASN A 375 -26.49 -15.07 19.93
N VAL A 376 -25.24 -15.15 20.40
CA VAL A 376 -24.84 -16.11 21.44
C VAL A 376 -24.85 -15.38 22.78
N LYS A 377 -25.84 -15.69 23.61
CA LYS A 377 -25.85 -15.33 25.03
C LYS A 377 -24.71 -16.09 25.71
N SER A 378 -23.69 -15.39 26.17
CA SER A 378 -22.73 -15.90 27.14
C SER A 378 -23.21 -15.54 28.54
N GLU A 379 -23.61 -16.55 29.31
CA GLU A 379 -23.83 -16.46 30.75
C GLU A 379 -22.50 -16.17 31.46
N SER A 380 -22.51 -15.14 32.31
CA SER A 380 -21.41 -14.80 33.20
C SER A 380 -21.40 -15.71 34.43
N VAL A 381 -20.31 -16.43 34.65
CA VAL A 381 -19.97 -17.02 35.96
C VAL A 381 -18.91 -16.14 36.61
N PRO A 382 -19.04 -15.77 37.90
CA PRO A 382 -18.04 -14.96 38.59
C PRO A 382 -16.90 -15.86 39.06
N ASP A 383 -15.68 -15.58 38.60
CA ASP A 383 -14.50 -16.27 39.13
C ASP A 383 -13.79 -15.43 40.20
N SER A 384 -13.53 -16.15 41.28
CA SER A 384 -13.08 -15.69 42.58
C SER A 384 -11.59 -15.35 42.60
N GLY A 385 -11.30 -14.19 43.21
CA GLY A 385 -10.12 -13.82 43.97
C GLY A 385 -8.80 -14.59 43.80
N PHE A 386 -7.76 -13.84 43.44
CA PHE A 386 -6.41 -14.06 43.96
C PHE A 386 -5.76 -12.73 44.36
N VAL A 387 -5.49 -12.61 45.66
CA VAL A 387 -4.66 -11.59 46.31
C VAL A 387 -3.35 -12.26 46.71
N ARG A 388 -2.22 -11.59 46.46
CA ARG A 388 -0.93 -11.61 47.18
C ARG A 388 0.15 -11.00 46.26
N ALA A 389 1.17 -10.27 46.70
CA ALA A 389 1.53 -9.62 47.95
C ALA A 389 2.56 -8.54 47.58
#